data_AF-A0A023B1L3-F1
#
_entry.id   AF-A0A023B1L3-F1
#
_cell.length_a   1.000
_cell.length_b   1.000
_cell.length_c   1.000
_cell.angle_alpha   90.00
_cell.angle_beta   90.00
_cell.angle_gamma   90.00
#
_symmetry.space_group_name_H-M   'P 1'
#
loop_
_entity.id
_entity.type
_entity.pdbx_description
1 polymer ?
#
loop_
_entity_poly.entity_id
_entity_poly.type
_entity_poly.pdbx_seq_one_letter_code
_entity_poly.pdbx_strand_id
1 'polypeptide(L)'
;MSELARNILLDTVLFLLMASPTVRGEDVPHSILISCLGLTIATKIVHLLGSSRVVHTAETARTWSAVRKLSTLLFALVFWDLAALYIYVPRASKRSTFYAWILFEFCGFLCSAVCSLLKLVVLCVDMSLEGDLSEAFDASPLAANVSGQSPFARSPAVSPAGGSPAVSGSPTMAVPSMAPAGGATETSTGTEPQPAAQLGGWPFKTEHYMLIDTMKELVDLFIYVGFLFVFCISNPARLPLYLATDLLQVSRSLYTRVHSFRQYRRLIEVLQDADQFPNANPTLIAERETCIICRDLLTPNSKTLPCGHVLH
;
A
#
# COMPACT_ATOMS: atom_id res chain seq x y z
N MET A 1 -18.85 6.68 -2.97
CA MET A 1 -18.58 8.09 -2.60
C MET A 1 -19.74 8.76 -1.88
N SER A 2 -20.99 8.59 -2.33
CA SER A 2 -22.18 9.20 -1.68
C SER A 2 -22.36 8.79 -0.22
N GLU A 3 -22.13 7.53 0.13
CA GLU A 3 -22.27 7.05 1.50
C GLU A 3 -21.21 7.59 2.45
N LEU A 4 -19.97 7.68 1.96
CA LEU A 4 -18.85 8.24 2.71
C LEU A 4 -19.06 9.74 2.97
N ALA A 5 -19.48 10.48 1.96
CA ALA A 5 -19.80 11.90 2.10
C ALA A 5 -20.97 12.12 3.07
N ARG A 6 -22.00 11.28 3.01
CA ARG A 6 -23.14 11.29 3.95
C ARG A 6 -22.66 11.03 5.38
N ASN A 7 -21.82 10.03 5.61
CA ASN A 7 -21.33 9.69 6.94
C ASN A 7 -20.46 10.82 7.52
N ILE A 8 -19.57 11.39 6.71
CA ILE A 8 -18.75 12.55 7.10
C ILE A 8 -19.64 13.74 7.47
N LEU A 9 -20.63 14.05 6.63
CA LEU A 9 -21.56 15.15 6.87
C LEU A 9 -22.37 14.93 8.14
N LEU A 10 -22.95 13.74 8.31
CA LEU A 10 -23.77 13.39 9.47
C LEU A 10 -22.98 13.48 10.77
N ASP A 11 -21.76 12.96 10.82
CA ASP A 11 -20.91 13.01 12.00
C ASP A 11 -20.59 14.47 12.41
N THR A 12 -20.18 15.27 11.41
CA THR A 12 -19.84 16.69 11.62
C THR A 12 -21.06 17.52 12.04
N VAL A 13 -22.23 17.27 11.43
CA VAL A 13 -23.49 17.97 11.74
C VAL A 13 -24.07 17.51 13.08
N LEU A 14 -24.00 16.22 13.40
CA LEU A 14 -24.49 15.66 14.67
C LEU A 14 -23.68 16.21 15.84
N PHE A 15 -22.35 16.35 15.68
CA PHE A 15 -21.51 17.02 16.66
C PHE A 15 -21.98 18.46 16.90
N LEU A 16 -22.18 19.23 15.84
CA LEU A 16 -22.62 20.63 15.93
C LEU A 16 -24.00 20.79 16.59
N LEU A 17 -24.96 19.94 16.23
CA LEU A 17 -26.32 19.97 16.77
C LEU A 17 -26.35 19.61 18.27
N MET A 18 -25.52 18.65 18.70
CA MET A 18 -25.49 18.18 20.09
C MET A 18 -24.61 19.06 20.98
N ALA A 19 -23.55 19.67 20.45
CA ALA A 19 -22.61 20.46 21.23
C ALA A 19 -23.14 21.85 21.62
N SER A 20 -24.15 22.39 20.93
CA SER A 20 -24.65 23.77 21.07
C SER A 20 -23.45 24.73 21.20
N PRO A 21 -22.74 24.99 20.08
CA PRO A 21 -21.42 25.59 20.10
C PRO A 21 -21.47 26.97 20.73
N THR A 22 -20.95 27.07 21.95
CA THR A 22 -20.86 28.32 22.70
C THR A 22 -19.42 28.83 22.67
N VAL A 23 -19.26 30.11 22.39
CA VAL A 23 -17.97 30.81 22.52
C VAL A 23 -18.15 31.84 23.62
N ARG A 24 -17.47 31.62 24.75
CA ARG A 24 -17.53 32.50 25.94
C ARG A 24 -18.93 32.62 26.57
N GLY A 25 -19.81 31.66 26.33
CA GLY A 25 -21.18 31.64 26.89
C GLY A 25 -22.23 32.34 26.04
N GLU A 26 -21.84 32.91 24.89
CA GLU A 26 -22.77 33.40 23.87
C GLU A 26 -22.77 32.50 22.63
N ASP A 27 -23.86 32.59 21.86
CA ASP A 27 -24.04 31.86 20.62
C ASP A 27 -23.06 32.35 19.55
N VAL A 28 -22.40 31.41 18.88
CA VAL A 28 -21.46 31.72 17.80
C VAL A 28 -22.24 32.25 16.59
N PRO A 29 -21.81 33.36 15.96
CA PRO A 29 -22.45 33.82 14.73
C PRO A 29 -22.39 32.73 13.66
N HIS A 30 -23.54 32.44 13.05
CA HIS A 30 -23.70 31.34 12.09
C HIS A 30 -22.74 31.43 10.89
N SER A 31 -22.32 32.63 10.49
CA SER A 31 -21.36 32.84 9.40
C SER A 31 -19.99 32.22 9.68
N ILE A 32 -19.48 32.37 10.91
CA ILE A 32 -18.20 31.80 11.33
C ILE A 32 -18.33 30.28 11.43
N LEU A 33 -19.44 29.79 11.99
CA LEU A 33 -19.71 28.36 12.13
C LEU A 33 -19.70 27.65 10.77
N ILE A 34 -20.43 28.18 9.79
CA ILE A 34 -20.54 27.61 8.44
C ILE A 34 -19.18 27.66 7.74
N SER A 35 -18.43 28.75 7.88
CA SER A 35 -17.10 28.88 7.27
C SER A 35 -16.09 27.87 7.83
N CYS A 36 -16.02 27.74 9.16
CA CYS A 36 -15.15 26.75 9.80
C CYS A 36 -15.56 25.31 9.44
N LEU A 37 -16.86 25.02 9.40
CA LEU A 37 -17.39 23.72 8.99
C LEU A 37 -16.99 23.37 7.55
N GLY A 38 -17.19 24.31 6.62
CA GLY A 38 -16.81 24.14 5.22
C GLY A 38 -15.30 23.89 5.07
N LEU A 39 -14.48 24.61 5.85
CA LEU A 39 -13.04 24.43 5.87
C LEU A 39 -12.64 23.04 6.39
N THR A 40 -13.19 22.59 7.51
CA THR A 40 -12.94 21.26 8.08
C THR A 40 -13.30 20.14 7.09
N ILE A 41 -14.47 20.24 6.44
CA ILE A 41 -14.90 19.26 5.43
C ILE A 41 -13.95 19.27 4.23
N ALA A 42 -13.58 20.45 3.72
CA ALA A 42 -12.64 20.57 2.61
C ALA A 42 -11.28 19.94 2.96
N THR A 43 -10.73 20.25 4.13
CA THR A 43 -9.47 19.66 4.63
C THR A 43 -9.59 18.14 4.73
N LYS A 44 -10.69 17.60 5.27
CA LYS A 44 -10.94 16.14 5.37
C LYS A 44 -10.98 15.46 3.99
N ILE A 45 -11.60 16.09 3.00
CA ILE A 45 -11.65 15.59 1.62
C ILE A 45 -10.24 15.56 1.02
N VAL A 46 -9.46 16.62 1.19
CA VAL A 46 -8.09 16.69 0.66
C VAL A 46 -7.18 15.63 1.30
N HIS A 47 -7.30 15.38 2.60
CA HIS A 47 -6.60 14.29 3.29
C HIS A 47 -6.98 12.90 2.77
N LEU A 48 -8.28 12.64 2.61
CA LEU A 48 -8.79 11.37 2.09
C LEU A 48 -8.32 11.11 0.64
N LEU A 49 -8.31 12.17 -0.18
CA LEU A 49 -7.76 12.09 -1.53
C LEU A 49 -6.26 11.83 -1.48
N GLY A 50 -5.51 12.51 -0.61
CA GLY A 50 -4.08 12.28 -0.39
C GLY A 50 -3.77 10.83 -0.07
N SER A 51 -4.46 10.24 0.92
CA SER A 51 -4.24 8.86 1.34
C SER A 51 -4.58 7.85 0.23
N SER A 52 -5.67 8.08 -0.51
CA SER A 52 -6.08 7.23 -1.63
C SER A 52 -5.08 7.29 -2.79
N ARG A 53 -4.49 8.48 -3.04
CA ARG A 53 -3.48 8.66 -4.08
C ARG A 53 -2.17 7.98 -3.75
N VAL A 54 -1.72 7.97 -2.49
CA VAL A 54 -0.51 7.22 -2.08
C VAL A 54 -0.63 5.74 -2.45
N VAL A 55 -1.76 5.12 -2.12
CA VAL A 55 -2.01 3.70 -2.44
C VAL A 55 -2.06 3.49 -3.95
N HIS A 56 -2.80 4.34 -4.67
CA HIS A 56 -2.92 4.21 -6.12
C HIS A 56 -1.58 4.41 -6.86
N THR A 57 -0.73 5.34 -6.41
CA THR A 57 0.61 5.55 -6.96
C THR A 57 1.51 4.35 -6.68
N ALA A 58 1.37 3.70 -5.51
CA ALA A 58 2.09 2.48 -5.20
C ALA A 58 1.71 1.29 -6.12
N GLU A 59 0.46 1.23 -6.58
CA GLU A 59 -0.05 0.14 -7.43
C GLU A 59 0.13 0.38 -8.93
N THR A 60 -0.16 1.58 -9.44
CA THR A 60 -0.36 1.81 -10.88
C THR A 60 0.73 2.69 -11.54
N ALA A 61 1.34 3.62 -10.81
CA ALA A 61 2.16 4.69 -11.41
C ALA A 61 3.43 4.98 -10.62
N ARG A 62 4.42 4.07 -10.71
CA ARG A 62 5.72 4.14 -10.02
C ARG A 62 6.70 5.09 -10.72
N THR A 63 6.31 6.35 -10.92
CA THR A 63 7.18 7.38 -11.51
C THR A 63 7.65 8.39 -10.46
N TRP A 64 8.95 8.70 -10.47
CA TRP A 64 9.56 9.68 -9.55
C TRP A 64 8.95 11.08 -9.65
N SER A 65 8.41 11.47 -10.80
CA SER A 65 7.73 12.76 -10.98
C SER A 65 6.37 12.80 -10.27
N ALA A 66 5.61 11.70 -10.29
CA ALA A 66 4.35 11.59 -9.57
C ALA A 66 4.56 11.56 -8.05
N VAL A 67 5.55 10.79 -7.58
CA VAL A 67 5.91 10.70 -6.16
C VAL A 67 6.35 12.07 -5.62
N ARG A 68 7.15 12.84 -6.37
CA ARG A 68 7.54 14.20 -5.96
C ARG A 68 6.34 15.14 -5.83
N LYS A 69 5.41 15.12 -6.78
CA LYS A 69 4.18 15.94 -6.71
C LYS A 69 3.32 15.56 -5.50
N LEU A 70 3.14 14.26 -5.27
CA LEU A 70 2.39 13.76 -4.12
C LEU A 70 3.07 14.12 -2.80
N SER A 71 4.40 14.01 -2.74
CA SER A 71 5.21 14.45 -1.60
C SER A 71 4.97 15.92 -1.28
N THR A 72 5.08 16.82 -2.27
CA THR A 72 4.82 18.26 -2.06
C THR A 72 3.43 18.55 -1.51
N LEU A 73 2.42 17.80 -1.98
CA LEU A 73 1.05 17.92 -1.48
C LEU A 73 0.98 17.47 -0.01
N LEU A 74 1.48 16.29 0.34
CA LEU A 74 1.39 15.77 1.71
C LEU A 74 2.16 16.63 2.72
N PHE A 75 3.33 17.16 2.36
CA PHE A 75 4.05 18.12 3.22
C PHE A 75 3.27 19.43 3.41
N ALA A 76 2.61 19.93 2.36
CA ALA A 76 1.75 21.11 2.48
C ALA A 76 0.54 20.85 3.39
N LEU A 77 -0.05 19.66 3.34
CA LEU A 77 -1.15 19.27 4.26
C LEU A 77 -0.68 19.21 5.71
N VAL A 78 0.47 18.59 5.98
CA VAL A 78 1.03 18.52 7.34
C VAL A 78 1.34 19.92 7.86
N PHE A 79 1.92 20.78 7.03
CA PHE A 79 2.17 22.17 7.39
C PHE A 79 0.86 22.92 7.70
N TRP A 80 -0.17 22.73 6.87
CA TRP A 80 -1.50 23.30 7.09
C TRP A 80 -2.12 22.83 8.42
N ASP A 81 -2.06 21.53 8.71
CA ASP A 81 -2.60 20.97 9.95
C ASP A 81 -1.85 21.50 11.19
N LEU A 82 -0.52 21.57 11.13
CA LEU A 82 0.31 22.13 12.21
C LEU A 82 0.04 23.62 12.42
N ALA A 83 -0.10 24.39 11.34
CA ALA A 83 -0.44 25.81 11.42
C ALA A 83 -1.84 26.00 12.04
N ALA A 84 -2.82 25.19 11.64
CA ALA A 84 -4.16 25.21 12.22
C ALA A 84 -4.12 24.86 13.72
N LEU A 85 -3.44 23.78 14.12
CA LEU A 85 -3.27 23.42 15.53
C LEU A 85 -2.60 24.55 16.31
N TYR A 86 -1.52 25.14 15.80
CA TYR A 86 -0.85 26.27 16.44
C TYR A 86 -1.78 27.48 16.66
N ILE A 87 -2.67 27.77 15.71
CA ILE A 87 -3.66 28.87 15.80
C ILE A 87 -4.78 28.55 16.80
N TYR A 88 -5.26 27.30 16.84
CA TYR A 88 -6.45 26.90 17.61
C TYR A 88 -6.14 26.43 19.04
N VAL A 89 -4.97 25.86 19.32
CA VAL A 89 -4.53 25.46 20.68
C VAL A 89 -4.68 26.61 21.70
N PRO A 90 -4.15 27.83 21.48
CA PRO A 90 -4.30 28.92 22.45
C PRO A 90 -5.74 29.44 22.55
N ARG A 91 -6.58 29.18 21.54
CA ARG A 91 -8.01 29.55 21.53
C ARG A 91 -8.89 28.51 22.23
N ALA A 92 -8.41 27.28 22.38
CA ALA A 92 -9.07 26.20 23.11
C ALA A 92 -9.00 26.45 24.62
N SER A 93 -9.84 27.37 25.11
CA SER A 93 -10.05 27.58 26.55
C SER A 93 -11.12 26.62 27.11
N LYS A 94 -11.10 26.36 28.42
CA LYS A 94 -12.07 25.49 29.14
C LYS A 94 -13.55 25.88 28.96
N ARG A 95 -13.83 27.06 28.39
CA ARG A 95 -15.19 27.60 28.19
C ARG A 95 -15.70 27.49 26.76
N SER A 96 -14.94 26.96 25.80
CA SER A 96 -15.40 26.85 24.41
C SER A 96 -15.27 25.42 23.87
N THR A 97 -16.42 24.74 23.84
CA THR A 97 -16.55 23.38 23.29
C THR A 97 -16.25 23.34 21.78
N PHE A 98 -16.56 24.42 21.07
CA PHE A 98 -16.34 24.54 19.62
C PHE A 98 -14.86 24.48 19.24
N TYR A 99 -13.99 25.28 19.88
CA TYR A 99 -12.56 25.27 19.57
C TYR A 99 -11.88 23.95 20.01
N ALA A 100 -12.34 23.34 21.09
CA ALA A 100 -11.87 22.02 21.51
C ALA A 100 -12.19 20.93 20.47
N TRP A 101 -13.37 20.99 19.85
CA TRP A 101 -13.75 20.10 18.76
C TRP A 101 -12.92 20.31 17.50
N ILE A 102 -12.74 21.57 17.07
CA ILE A 102 -11.87 21.88 15.93
C ILE A 102 -10.46 21.33 16.18
N LEU A 103 -9.92 21.54 17.38
CA LEU A 103 -8.62 21.02 17.76
C LEU A 103 -8.55 19.48 17.62
N PHE A 104 -9.59 18.78 18.07
CA PHE A 104 -9.69 17.32 17.93
C PHE A 104 -9.69 16.86 16.47
N GLU A 105 -10.49 17.49 15.59
CA GLU A 105 -10.51 17.16 14.16
C GLU A 105 -9.12 17.36 13.53
N PHE A 106 -8.45 18.48 13.81
CA PHE A 106 -7.12 18.75 13.28
C PHE A 106 -6.04 17.81 13.84
N CYS A 107 -6.17 17.31 15.06
CA CYS A 107 -5.30 16.23 15.57
C CYS A 107 -5.49 14.94 14.77
N GLY A 108 -6.74 14.58 14.43
CA GLY A 108 -7.05 13.43 13.58
C GLY A 108 -6.52 13.59 12.15
N PHE A 109 -6.64 14.80 11.59
CA PHE A 109 -6.08 15.13 10.27
C PHE A 109 -4.56 15.04 10.27
N LEU A 110 -3.88 15.59 11.27
CA LEU A 110 -2.43 15.49 11.40
C LEU A 110 -1.97 14.03 11.50
N CYS A 111 -2.65 13.21 12.31
CA CYS A 111 -2.38 11.77 12.40
C CYS A 111 -2.51 11.10 11.02
N SER A 112 -3.58 11.40 10.27
CA SER A 112 -3.79 10.89 8.92
C SER A 112 -2.68 11.32 7.94
N ALA A 113 -2.25 12.58 8.04
CA ALA A 113 -1.18 13.14 7.23
C ALA A 113 0.15 12.42 7.49
N VAL A 114 0.51 12.25 8.77
CA VAL A 114 1.73 11.55 9.20
C VAL A 114 1.72 10.10 8.73
N CYS A 115 0.60 9.38 8.87
CA CYS A 115 0.50 8.01 8.38
C CYS A 115 0.65 7.93 6.84
N SER A 116 0.09 8.91 6.12
CA SER A 116 0.23 9.00 4.66
C SER A 116 1.68 9.30 4.26
N LEU A 117 2.39 10.13 5.02
CA LEU A 117 3.83 10.35 4.83
C LEU A 117 4.65 9.08 5.11
N LEU A 118 4.35 8.33 6.17
CA LEU A 118 5.03 7.06 6.46
C LEU A 118 4.85 6.06 5.29
N LYS A 119 3.64 5.94 4.76
CA LYS A 119 3.36 5.13 3.56
C LYS A 119 4.12 5.62 2.32
N LEU A 120 4.29 6.93 2.17
CA LEU A 120 5.10 7.52 1.11
C LEU A 120 6.59 7.20 1.28
N VAL A 121 7.11 7.24 2.50
CA VAL A 121 8.51 6.87 2.79
C VAL A 121 8.75 5.40 2.45
N VAL A 122 7.86 4.51 2.86
CA VAL A 122 7.87 3.08 2.48
C VAL A 122 7.90 2.93 0.96
N LEU A 123 7.08 3.68 0.23
CA LEU A 123 7.08 3.68 -1.24
C LEU A 123 8.38 4.21 -1.84
N CYS A 124 8.98 5.26 -1.28
CA CYS A 124 10.26 5.80 -1.74
C CYS A 124 11.39 4.78 -1.54
N VAL A 125 11.42 4.09 -0.39
CA VAL A 125 12.43 3.06 -0.10
C VAL A 125 12.30 1.91 -1.08
N ASP A 126 11.09 1.43 -1.34
CA ASP A 126 10.80 0.40 -2.35
C ASP A 126 11.41 0.81 -3.70
N MET A 127 11.02 1.98 -4.21
CA MET A 127 11.50 2.50 -5.49
C MET A 127 13.02 2.71 -5.58
N SER A 128 13.67 3.07 -4.47
CA SER A 128 15.13 3.21 -4.43
C SER A 128 15.81 1.85 -4.52
N LEU A 129 15.31 0.84 -3.82
CA LEU A 129 15.86 -0.52 -3.86
C LEU A 129 15.73 -1.15 -5.25
N GLU A 130 14.63 -0.91 -5.96
CA GLU A 130 14.51 -1.36 -7.35
C GLU A 130 15.46 -0.64 -8.31
N GLY A 131 15.77 0.64 -8.06
CA GLY A 131 16.75 1.38 -8.84
C GLY A 131 18.14 0.77 -8.75
N ASP A 132 18.60 0.51 -7.52
CA ASP A 132 19.91 -0.09 -7.26
C ASP A 132 20.03 -1.50 -7.86
N LEU A 133 18.94 -2.29 -7.83
CA LEU A 133 18.92 -3.63 -8.41
C LEU A 133 19.02 -3.59 -9.95
N SER A 134 18.35 -2.62 -10.59
CA SER A 134 18.42 -2.43 -12.04
C SER A 134 19.84 -2.06 -12.48
N GLU A 135 20.49 -1.13 -11.77
CA GLU A 135 21.86 -0.73 -12.08
C GLU A 135 22.86 -1.87 -11.84
N ALA A 136 22.66 -2.69 -10.80
CA ALA A 136 23.49 -3.86 -10.54
C ALA A 136 23.36 -4.95 -11.62
N PHE A 137 22.15 -5.11 -12.19
CA PHE A 137 21.93 -6.01 -13.32
C PHE A 137 22.63 -5.53 -14.59
N ASP A 138 22.52 -4.24 -14.91
CA ASP A 138 23.16 -3.62 -16.08
C ASP A 138 24.70 -3.60 -15.96
N ALA A 139 25.24 -3.48 -14.75
CA ALA A 139 26.67 -3.52 -14.47
C ALA A 139 27.28 -4.94 -14.51
N SER A 140 26.45 -5.99 -14.53
CA SER A 140 26.93 -7.37 -14.56
C SER A 140 27.44 -7.74 -15.97
N PRO A 141 28.65 -8.31 -16.10
CA PRO A 141 29.28 -8.58 -17.41
C PRO A 141 28.52 -9.58 -18.30
N LEU A 142 27.47 -10.25 -17.78
CA LEU A 142 26.57 -11.08 -18.57
C LEU A 142 25.64 -10.27 -19.49
N ALA A 143 25.25 -9.04 -19.11
CA ALA A 143 24.41 -8.16 -19.91
C ALA A 143 25.14 -7.66 -21.17
N ALA A 144 26.47 -7.52 -21.10
CA ALA A 144 27.32 -7.16 -22.23
C ALA A 144 27.38 -8.25 -23.33
N ASN A 145 27.03 -9.51 -23.01
CA ASN A 145 27.07 -10.61 -23.98
C ASN A 145 25.72 -10.84 -24.70
N VAL A 146 24.64 -10.21 -24.23
CA VAL A 146 23.30 -10.32 -24.84
C VAL A 146 23.03 -9.19 -25.85
N SER A 147 23.73 -8.07 -25.75
CA SER A 147 23.60 -6.94 -26.70
C SER A 147 24.29 -7.17 -28.06
N GLY A 148 24.87 -8.35 -28.29
CA GLY A 148 25.57 -8.71 -29.54
C GLY A 148 24.76 -9.45 -30.60
N GLN A 149 23.49 -9.83 -30.35
CA GLN A 149 22.66 -10.51 -31.36
C GLN A 149 21.42 -9.69 -31.72
N SER A 150 21.58 -8.77 -32.68
CA SER A 150 20.47 -8.37 -33.54
C SER A 150 20.55 -9.17 -34.84
N PRO A 151 19.47 -9.87 -35.23
CA PRO A 151 19.21 -10.08 -36.63
C PRO A 151 17.77 -9.67 -36.90
N PHE A 152 17.56 -8.49 -37.48
CA PHE A 152 16.58 -8.32 -38.56
C PHE A 152 16.78 -6.93 -39.16
N ALA A 153 17.69 -6.87 -40.13
CA ALA A 153 17.81 -5.75 -41.04
C ALA A 153 16.49 -5.56 -41.80
N ARG A 154 15.99 -4.33 -41.75
CA ARG A 154 14.84 -3.84 -42.50
C ARG A 154 15.35 -3.38 -43.88
N SER A 155 14.84 -3.99 -44.96
CA SER A 155 14.90 -3.43 -46.32
C SER A 155 13.48 -3.25 -46.89
N PRO A 156 13.28 -2.32 -47.84
CA PRO A 156 12.06 -1.51 -47.90
C PRO A 156 11.00 -1.99 -48.91
N ALA A 157 9.81 -1.43 -48.70
CA ALA A 157 8.55 -1.46 -49.44
C ALA A 157 8.54 -1.82 -50.95
N VAL A 158 7.60 -2.69 -51.33
CA VAL A 158 6.76 -2.62 -52.55
C VAL A 158 5.41 -3.31 -52.28
N SER A 159 4.30 -2.67 -52.68
CA SER A 159 2.94 -3.24 -52.85
C SER A 159 2.50 -2.98 -54.30
N PRO A 160 1.34 -3.48 -54.80
CA PRO A 160 0.76 -4.82 -54.76
C PRO A 160 0.29 -5.29 -56.17
N ALA A 161 0.07 -6.59 -56.43
CA ALA A 161 -0.85 -7.07 -57.49
C ALA A 161 -1.13 -8.60 -57.45
N GLY A 162 -2.41 -8.93 -57.31
CA GLY A 162 -3.20 -9.94 -58.06
C GLY A 162 -2.67 -11.35 -58.37
N GLY A 163 -3.48 -12.36 -58.02
CA GLY A 163 -3.64 -13.58 -58.84
C GLY A 163 -3.58 -14.93 -58.09
N SER A 164 -4.74 -15.51 -57.80
CA SER A 164 -4.95 -16.98 -57.70
C SER A 164 -4.80 -17.63 -59.11
N PRO A 165 -4.82 -18.98 -59.31
CA PRO A 165 -5.19 -20.06 -58.38
C PRO A 165 -4.34 -21.37 -58.45
N ALA A 166 -4.77 -22.34 -57.61
CA ALA A 166 -4.90 -23.79 -57.91
C ALA A 166 -3.75 -24.79 -57.62
N VAL A 167 -4.11 -25.76 -56.76
CA VAL A 167 -4.05 -27.24 -56.97
C VAL A 167 -2.89 -28.09 -56.37
N SER A 168 -3.30 -28.90 -55.38
CA SER A 168 -3.01 -30.31 -55.07
C SER A 168 -1.60 -30.84 -54.75
N GLY A 169 -1.53 -31.66 -53.68
CA GLY A 169 -0.71 -32.88 -53.67
C GLY A 169 0.13 -33.14 -52.40
N SER A 170 -0.41 -33.91 -51.45
CA SER A 170 0.37 -34.91 -50.66
C SER A 170 0.47 -36.21 -51.49
N PRO A 171 1.30 -37.25 -51.20
CA PRO A 171 1.88 -37.63 -49.88
C PRO A 171 3.32 -38.22 -49.90
N THR A 172 3.79 -38.66 -48.73
CA THR A 172 4.54 -39.91 -48.46
C THR A 172 5.98 -39.80 -47.89
N MET A 173 6.07 -40.34 -46.66
CA MET A 173 7.15 -41.01 -45.92
C MET A 173 8.53 -41.23 -46.56
N ALA A 174 9.59 -40.92 -45.80
CA ALA A 174 10.79 -41.76 -45.70
C ALA A 174 11.65 -41.39 -44.45
N VAL A 175 11.91 -42.39 -43.61
CA VAL A 175 13.02 -42.46 -42.63
C VAL A 175 13.99 -43.53 -43.16
N PRO A 176 15.31 -43.30 -43.14
CA PRO A 176 16.23 -44.14 -42.33
C PRO A 176 17.39 -43.31 -41.72
N SER A 177 17.74 -43.44 -40.44
CA SER A 177 18.55 -44.49 -39.78
C SER A 177 20.08 -44.31 -39.89
N MET A 178 20.73 -44.54 -38.74
CA MET A 178 22.13 -44.89 -38.46
C MET A 178 23.10 -43.79 -37.95
N ALA A 179 23.56 -44.08 -36.72
CA ALA A 179 24.58 -43.46 -35.85
C ALA A 179 26.03 -43.74 -36.37
N PRO A 180 27.16 -43.64 -35.60
CA PRO A 180 27.36 -43.24 -34.19
C PRO A 180 28.65 -42.41 -33.88
N ALA A 181 28.86 -42.17 -32.57
CA ALA A 181 30.14 -42.28 -31.82
C ALA A 181 30.83 -41.01 -31.26
N GLY A 182 31.17 -41.10 -29.96
CA GLY A 182 32.12 -40.27 -29.19
C GLY A 182 31.42 -39.35 -28.17
N GLY A 183 31.45 -39.54 -26.85
CA GLY A 183 32.34 -40.29 -25.97
C GLY A 183 33.25 -39.34 -25.19
N ALA A 184 32.81 -38.85 -24.02
CA ALA A 184 33.69 -38.44 -22.90
C ALA A 184 32.85 -38.16 -21.64
N THR A 185 33.02 -39.02 -20.64
CA THR A 185 32.70 -38.82 -19.23
C THR A 185 33.78 -37.97 -18.56
N GLU A 186 33.40 -36.92 -17.84
CA GLU A 186 34.20 -36.38 -16.74
C GLU A 186 33.31 -36.15 -15.52
N THR A 187 33.70 -36.80 -14.43
CA THR A 187 33.22 -36.58 -13.06
C THR A 187 34.35 -35.93 -12.29
N SER A 188 34.17 -34.71 -11.77
CA SER A 188 34.87 -34.18 -10.59
C SER A 188 34.13 -32.90 -10.14
N THR A 189 33.43 -32.98 -9.00
CA THR A 189 33.80 -32.39 -7.70
C THR A 189 33.72 -30.87 -7.61
N GLY A 190 32.79 -30.39 -6.78
CA GLY A 190 32.99 -29.28 -5.85
C GLY A 190 33.33 -27.91 -6.43
N THR A 191 32.31 -27.11 -6.71
CA THR A 191 32.35 -25.66 -6.43
C THR A 191 30.93 -25.23 -6.11
N GLU A 192 30.74 -24.90 -4.84
CA GLU A 192 29.57 -24.22 -4.29
C GLU A 192 29.37 -22.89 -5.04
N PRO A 193 28.22 -22.62 -5.70
CA PRO A 193 27.88 -21.28 -6.12
C PRO A 193 27.16 -20.59 -4.96
N GLN A 194 27.89 -19.67 -4.32
CA GLN A 194 27.39 -18.58 -3.51
C GLN A 194 26.13 -17.92 -4.10
N PRO A 195 25.27 -17.32 -3.24
CA PRO A 195 23.86 -17.08 -3.48
C PRO A 195 23.67 -15.99 -4.54
N ALA A 196 23.38 -16.43 -5.77
CA ALA A 196 22.89 -15.54 -6.81
C ALA A 196 21.49 -15.03 -6.40
N ALA A 197 21.46 -13.76 -6.03
CA ALA A 197 20.35 -12.85 -6.22
C ALA A 197 19.02 -13.26 -5.55
N GLN A 198 18.79 -12.68 -4.36
CA GLN A 198 17.46 -12.32 -3.90
C GLN A 198 16.78 -11.47 -4.99
N LEU A 199 16.04 -12.09 -5.90
CA LEU A 199 15.27 -11.39 -6.92
C LEU A 199 14.07 -10.70 -6.25
N GLY A 200 14.28 -9.45 -5.86
CA GLY A 200 13.41 -8.34 -6.28
C GLY A 200 12.06 -8.15 -5.61
N GLY A 201 11.96 -8.25 -4.29
CA GLY A 201 10.82 -7.71 -3.56
C GLY A 201 11.15 -7.48 -2.09
N TRP A 202 10.88 -6.28 -1.56
CA TRP A 202 11.09 -5.98 -0.14
C TRP A 202 10.18 -6.91 0.71
N PRO A 203 10.73 -7.92 1.42
CA PRO A 203 9.96 -9.06 1.94
C PRO A 203 8.97 -8.69 3.06
N PHE A 204 8.96 -7.42 3.49
CA PHE A 204 8.10 -6.91 4.57
C PHE A 204 7.20 -5.75 4.13
N LYS A 205 7.09 -5.46 2.82
CA LYS A 205 6.28 -4.33 2.32
C LYS A 205 4.82 -4.41 2.80
N THR A 206 4.16 -5.54 2.56
CA THR A 206 2.77 -5.76 2.95
C THR A 206 2.58 -5.71 4.47
N GLU A 207 3.55 -6.23 5.22
CA GLU A 207 3.57 -6.16 6.67
C GLU A 207 3.66 -4.71 7.17
N HIS A 208 4.53 -3.89 6.58
CA HIS A 208 4.70 -2.49 6.95
C HIS A 208 3.46 -1.65 6.66
N TYR A 209 2.81 -1.81 5.49
CA TYR A 209 1.55 -1.13 5.21
C TYR A 209 0.46 -1.51 6.23
N MET A 210 0.33 -2.81 6.53
CA MET A 210 -0.62 -3.31 7.51
C MET A 210 -0.33 -2.79 8.93
N LEU A 211 0.94 -2.70 9.32
CA LEU A 211 1.36 -2.13 10.60
C LEU A 211 1.01 -0.65 10.68
N ILE A 212 1.32 0.15 9.65
CA ILE A 212 1.01 1.59 9.63
C ILE A 212 -0.50 1.80 9.74
N ASP A 213 -1.30 1.02 9.02
CA ASP A 213 -2.76 1.11 9.10
C ASP A 213 -3.30 0.73 10.49
N THR A 214 -2.72 -0.29 11.12
CA THR A 214 -3.08 -0.68 12.49
C THR A 214 -2.70 0.40 13.50
N MET A 215 -1.50 0.99 13.36
CA MET A 215 -1.04 2.07 14.23
C MET A 215 -1.90 3.32 14.07
N LYS A 216 -2.35 3.64 12.85
CA LYS A 216 -3.28 4.75 12.63
C LYS A 216 -4.58 4.57 13.39
N GLU A 217 -5.22 3.40 13.28
CA GLU A 217 -6.47 3.14 14.01
C GLU A 217 -6.29 3.20 15.53
N LEU A 218 -5.14 2.72 16.02
CA LEU A 218 -4.81 2.77 17.44
C LEU A 218 -4.62 4.22 17.92
N VAL A 219 -3.89 5.03 17.17
CA VAL A 219 -3.67 6.45 17.50
C VAL A 219 -4.98 7.23 17.44
N ASP A 220 -5.81 7.01 16.42
CA ASP A 220 -7.12 7.66 16.31
C ASP A 220 -8.02 7.30 17.50
N LEU A 221 -8.00 6.04 17.96
CA LEU A 221 -8.69 5.62 19.19
C LEU A 221 -8.16 6.36 20.42
N PHE A 222 -6.83 6.47 20.58
CA PHE A 222 -6.24 7.19 21.72
C PHE A 222 -6.60 8.68 21.71
N ILE A 223 -6.57 9.33 20.54
CA ILE A 223 -6.99 10.74 20.38
C ILE A 223 -8.46 10.88 20.78
N TYR A 224 -9.31 9.95 20.34
CA TYR A 224 -10.73 9.94 20.68
C TYR A 224 -11.00 9.79 22.17
N VAL A 225 -10.41 8.78 22.81
CA VAL A 225 -10.55 8.53 24.25
C VAL A 225 -10.01 9.73 25.05
N GLY A 226 -8.88 10.30 24.64
CA GLY A 226 -8.33 11.51 25.24
C GLY A 226 -9.26 12.71 25.13
N PHE A 227 -9.85 12.94 23.96
CA PHE A 227 -10.84 14.00 23.76
C PHE A 227 -12.09 13.79 24.61
N LEU A 228 -12.63 12.57 24.64
CA LEU A 228 -13.79 12.23 25.48
C LEU A 228 -13.47 12.46 26.96
N PHE A 229 -12.29 12.06 27.43
CA PHE A 229 -11.85 12.28 28.81
C PHE A 229 -11.78 13.77 29.16
N VAL A 230 -11.15 14.59 28.31
CA VAL A 230 -11.08 16.06 28.49
C VAL A 230 -12.48 16.67 28.48
N PHE A 231 -13.36 16.21 27.59
CA PHE A 231 -14.73 16.69 27.49
C PHE A 231 -15.56 16.33 28.74
N CYS A 232 -15.45 15.10 29.24
CA CYS A 232 -16.12 14.64 30.46
C CYS A 232 -15.71 15.45 31.69
N ILE A 233 -14.42 15.76 31.84
CA ILE A 233 -13.93 16.59 32.95
C ILE A 233 -14.41 18.04 32.80
N SER A 234 -14.43 18.55 31.58
CA SER A 234 -14.80 19.95 31.32
C SER A 234 -16.30 20.20 31.41
N ASN A 235 -17.14 19.20 31.08
CA ASN A 235 -18.60 19.31 31.02
C ASN A 235 -19.30 18.04 31.55
N PRO A 236 -19.22 17.76 32.87
CA PRO A 236 -19.74 16.52 33.45
C PRO A 236 -21.27 16.36 33.32
N ALA A 237 -22.02 17.46 33.17
CA ALA A 237 -23.48 17.45 33.08
C ALA A 237 -24.02 17.20 31.66
N ARG A 238 -23.17 17.20 30.62
CA ARG A 238 -23.57 17.03 29.22
C ARG A 238 -22.79 15.90 28.57
N LEU A 239 -22.92 14.68 29.11
CA LEU A 239 -22.29 13.50 28.53
C LEU A 239 -22.83 13.25 27.11
N PRO A 240 -21.98 13.32 26.06
CA PRO A 240 -22.41 13.03 24.71
C PRO A 240 -22.55 11.52 24.55
N LEU A 241 -23.74 10.98 24.85
CA LEU A 241 -24.06 9.55 24.66
C LEU A 241 -23.76 9.06 23.24
N TYR A 242 -23.83 9.93 22.24
CA TYR A 242 -23.50 9.58 20.86
C TYR A 242 -21.98 9.34 20.65
N LEU A 243 -21.09 10.02 21.39
CA LEU A 243 -19.65 9.72 21.37
C LEU A 243 -19.36 8.31 21.92
N ALA A 244 -20.17 7.82 22.86
CA ALA A 244 -20.00 6.46 23.36
C ALA A 244 -20.34 5.42 22.28
N THR A 245 -21.36 5.65 21.46
CA THR A 245 -21.72 4.77 20.35
C THR A 245 -20.62 4.72 19.29
N ASP A 246 -20.09 5.88 18.92
CA ASP A 246 -19.01 5.99 17.93
C ASP A 246 -17.70 5.40 18.47
N LEU A 247 -17.37 5.60 19.76
CA LEU A 247 -16.27 4.89 20.43
C LEU A 247 -16.41 3.36 20.36
N LEU A 248 -17.60 2.83 20.62
CA LEU A 248 -17.85 1.37 20.55
C LEU A 248 -17.69 0.84 19.12
N GLN A 249 -18.07 1.63 18.11
CA GLN A 249 -17.89 1.27 16.72
C GLN A 249 -16.40 1.25 16.33
N VAL A 250 -15.65 2.30 16.70
CA VAL A 250 -14.20 2.39 16.46
C VAL A 250 -13.47 1.26 17.20
N SER A 251 -13.82 0.99 18.46
CA SER A 251 -13.20 -0.10 19.23
C SER A 251 -13.47 -1.48 18.62
N ARG A 252 -14.67 -1.72 18.10
CA ARG A 252 -15.01 -2.98 17.39
C ARG A 252 -14.23 -3.13 16.09
N SER A 253 -14.09 -2.06 15.32
CA SER A 253 -13.27 -2.06 14.10
C SER A 253 -11.82 -2.38 14.42
N LEU A 254 -11.24 -1.69 15.41
CA LEU A 254 -9.86 -1.93 15.85
C LEU A 254 -9.67 -3.35 16.37
N TYR A 255 -10.58 -3.86 17.20
CA TYR A 255 -10.51 -5.25 17.69
C TYR A 255 -10.46 -6.24 16.53
N THR A 256 -11.30 -6.03 15.51
CA THR A 256 -11.33 -6.89 14.31
C THR A 256 -10.01 -6.82 13.55
N ARG A 257 -9.44 -5.63 13.36
CA ARG A 257 -8.15 -5.46 12.66
C ARG A 257 -6.98 -6.03 13.44
N VAL A 258 -6.92 -5.81 14.75
CA VAL A 258 -5.89 -6.38 15.63
C VAL A 258 -6.00 -7.91 15.69
N HIS A 259 -7.22 -8.45 15.71
CA HIS A 259 -7.44 -9.89 15.61
C HIS A 259 -6.90 -10.43 14.27
N SER A 260 -7.25 -9.80 13.15
CA SER A 260 -6.72 -10.18 11.84
C SER A 260 -5.19 -10.10 11.76
N PHE A 261 -4.58 -9.07 12.36
CA PHE A 261 -3.13 -8.93 12.43
C PHE A 261 -2.48 -10.06 13.26
N ARG A 262 -3.05 -10.39 14.43
CA ARG A 262 -2.57 -11.52 15.25
C ARG A 262 -2.73 -12.85 14.54
N GLN A 263 -3.86 -13.05 13.86
CA GLN A 263 -4.11 -14.24 13.07
C GLN A 263 -3.12 -14.35 11.90
N TYR A 264 -2.84 -13.25 11.22
CA TYR A 264 -1.82 -13.19 10.18
C TYR A 264 -0.44 -13.59 10.72
N ARG A 265 0.02 -12.98 11.82
CA ARG A 265 1.33 -13.31 12.43
C ARG A 265 1.42 -14.79 12.83
N ARG A 266 0.37 -15.33 13.44
CA ARG A 266 0.29 -16.76 13.79
C ARG A 266 0.35 -17.66 12.55
N LEU A 267 -0.31 -17.29 11.46
CA LEU A 267 -0.28 -18.05 10.21
C LEU A 267 1.11 -18.00 9.56
N ILE A 268 1.79 -16.86 9.58
CA ILE A 268 3.16 -16.74 9.09
C ILE A 268 4.11 -17.60 9.91
N GLU A 269 4.00 -17.60 11.25
CA GLU A 269 4.82 -18.45 12.12
C GLU A 269 4.61 -19.95 11.81
N VAL A 270 3.36 -20.38 11.59
CA VAL A 270 3.03 -21.76 11.21
C VAL A 270 3.55 -22.10 9.80
N LEU A 271 3.48 -21.17 8.84
CA LEU A 271 3.98 -21.36 7.48
C LEU A 271 5.52 -21.41 7.43
N GLN A 272 6.18 -20.72 8.37
CA GLN A 272 7.63 -20.68 8.45
C GLN A 272 8.22 -21.92 9.12
N ASP A 273 7.39 -22.73 9.78
CA ASP A 273 7.78 -24.00 10.37
C ASP A 273 8.20 -25.01 9.29
N ALA A 274 9.50 -25.31 9.26
CA ALA A 274 10.13 -26.09 8.22
C ALA A 274 9.70 -27.56 8.21
N ASP A 275 9.24 -28.07 9.36
CA ASP A 275 8.78 -29.45 9.51
C ASP A 275 7.40 -29.68 8.87
N GLN A 276 6.59 -28.62 8.75
CA GLN A 276 5.24 -28.68 8.18
C GLN A 276 5.18 -28.20 6.73
N PHE A 277 6.00 -27.20 6.36
CA PHE A 277 6.04 -26.63 5.01
C PHE A 277 7.48 -26.59 4.48
N PRO A 278 7.90 -27.60 3.70
CA PRO A 278 9.23 -27.62 3.09
C PRO A 278 9.35 -26.53 2.02
N ASN A 279 10.57 -26.03 1.84
CA ASN A 279 10.89 -25.11 0.76
C ASN A 279 10.68 -25.81 -0.59
N ALA A 280 10.20 -25.07 -1.59
CA ALA A 280 9.90 -25.61 -2.90
C ALA A 280 11.16 -26.10 -3.62
N ASN A 281 11.07 -27.27 -4.23
CA ASN A 281 12.14 -27.81 -5.06
C ASN A 281 12.36 -26.84 -6.24
N PRO A 282 13.61 -26.49 -6.59
CA PRO A 282 13.92 -25.65 -7.76
C PRO A 282 13.25 -26.11 -9.07
N THR A 283 12.95 -27.41 -9.23
CA THR A 283 12.21 -27.90 -10.41
C THR A 283 10.74 -27.46 -10.43
N LEU A 284 10.07 -27.38 -9.27
CA LEU A 284 8.68 -26.92 -9.15
C LEU A 284 8.57 -25.41 -9.30
N ILE A 285 9.61 -24.69 -8.88
CA ILE A 285 9.75 -23.24 -9.06
C ILE A 285 9.83 -22.91 -10.56
N ALA A 286 10.63 -23.67 -11.32
CA ALA A 286 10.76 -23.51 -12.77
C ALA A 286 9.49 -23.88 -13.56
N GLU A 287 8.63 -24.76 -13.03
CA GLU A 287 7.39 -25.17 -13.71
C GLU A 287 6.24 -24.19 -13.48
N ARG A 288 6.13 -23.63 -12.26
CA ARG A 288 5.00 -22.75 -11.89
C ARG A 288 5.29 -21.27 -12.02
N GLU A 289 6.57 -20.88 -11.96
CA GLU A 289 7.18 -19.54 -12.16
C GLU A 289 6.61 -18.37 -11.35
N THR A 290 5.31 -18.38 -10.99
CA THR A 290 4.55 -17.28 -10.39
C THR A 290 3.78 -17.73 -9.14
N CYS A 291 3.74 -16.86 -8.13
CA CYS A 291 3.11 -17.14 -6.85
C CYS A 291 1.59 -17.06 -6.98
N ILE A 292 0.87 -18.06 -6.44
CA ILE A 292 -0.60 -18.10 -6.53
C ILE A 292 -1.29 -16.92 -5.84
N ILE A 293 -0.62 -16.27 -4.88
CA ILE A 293 -1.18 -15.16 -4.09
C ILE A 293 -0.81 -13.81 -4.71
N CYS A 294 0.48 -13.47 -4.81
CA CYS A 294 0.93 -12.16 -5.28
C CYS A 294 1.14 -12.08 -6.79
N ARG A 295 1.15 -13.21 -7.51
CA ARG A 295 1.47 -13.31 -8.95
C ARG A 295 2.86 -12.82 -9.34
N ASP A 296 3.75 -12.62 -8.37
CA ASP A 296 5.17 -12.32 -8.57
C ASP A 296 5.98 -13.60 -8.79
N LEU A 297 7.20 -13.47 -9.34
CA LEU A 297 8.10 -14.58 -9.64
C LEU A 297 8.54 -15.34 -8.37
N LEU A 298 8.47 -16.68 -8.39
CA LEU A 298 8.88 -17.52 -7.24
C LEU A 298 10.37 -17.36 -6.92
N THR A 299 10.67 -17.23 -5.63
CA THR A 299 12.04 -17.22 -5.12
C THR A 299 12.42 -18.59 -4.53
N PRO A 300 13.71 -18.90 -4.36
CA PRO A 300 14.16 -20.16 -3.74
C PRO A 300 13.69 -20.35 -2.28
N ASN A 301 13.21 -19.29 -1.62
CA ASN A 301 12.61 -19.35 -0.29
C ASN A 301 11.10 -19.65 -0.30
N SER A 302 10.51 -19.87 -1.47
CA SER A 302 9.09 -20.19 -1.60
C SER A 302 8.73 -21.50 -0.90
N LYS A 303 7.54 -21.55 -0.31
CA LYS A 303 7.00 -22.68 0.45
C LYS A 303 6.04 -23.51 -0.39
N THR A 304 6.14 -24.84 -0.28
CA THR A 304 5.20 -25.77 -0.91
C THR A 304 4.12 -26.17 0.08
N LEU A 305 2.86 -25.99 -0.31
CA LEU A 305 1.71 -26.47 0.47
C LEU A 305 1.45 -27.95 0.20
N PRO A 306 0.80 -28.68 1.12
CA PRO A 306 0.42 -30.08 0.94
C PRO A 306 -0.53 -30.32 -0.24
N CYS A 307 -1.19 -29.26 -0.74
CA CYS A 307 -2.01 -29.31 -1.96
C CYS A 307 -1.20 -29.13 -3.27
N GLY A 308 0.13 -29.02 -3.18
CA GLY A 308 1.04 -28.88 -4.32
C GLY A 308 1.15 -27.46 -4.90
N HIS A 309 0.51 -26.47 -4.27
CA HIS A 309 0.68 -25.06 -4.64
C HIS A 309 1.93 -24.47 -3.98
N VAL A 310 2.59 -23.55 -4.68
CA VAL A 310 3.79 -22.87 -4.22
C VAL A 310 3.50 -21.38 -4.05
N LEU A 311 3.97 -20.82 -2.94
CA LEU A 311 3.84 -19.40 -2.60
C LEU A 311 5.15 -18.87 -2.00
N HIS A 312 5.34 -17.55 -1.97
CA HIS A 312 6.43 -16.91 -1.22
C HIS A 312 6.24 -17.09 0.29
#